data_AF-A0A520Y2K3-F1
#
_entry.id   AF-A0A520Y2K3-F1
#
_cell.length_a   1.000
_cell.length_b   1.000
_cell.length_c   1.000
_cell.angle_alpha   90.00
_cell.angle_beta   90.00
_cell.angle_gamma   90.00
#
_symmetry.space_group_name_H-M   'P 1'
#
loop_
_entity.id
_entity.type
_entity.pdbx_description
1 polymer ?
#
loop_
_entity_poly.entity_id
_entity_poly.type
_entity_poly.pdbx_seq_one_letter_code
_entity_poly.pdbx_strand_id
1 'polypeptide(L)'
;MSISMLGIAAIMGAGGLGLLVFRAINNLNVGLAASAGLALFVVAVVLDRISQREDTDGMSLWTRVREAWDFKADPEGLMELREERLEAIGVEEVEAEEEEEERYVPVEARERMGLLIAAAGGLIASVATLLPWNGGSGAMSSWSRRVDQDLASGTIIVEGDAETGVAEVVSDGLFGGLEASGGSWFGYVVLGFSLVGFFWALRPMLSFPKALAGQIAKLQGILLAALSVCVLILLVLSIFDVETDFMSGLALVIFVGILLLVAADTYVQGNARAGADGVALLGIAAFGTALAFFLMAPNPLNVEYTREFGSVLAIIGTGLLAIGGIMAVMAAEYTPRRPLPVSISWGRIFGTAVGLILVLGGMFASWSVDERTDVLITPEIQAEIDTLRQQAIDEPALAAQNAQIISNIVNSARKTDKIILYGWVEDGAKLGIVVTAMAVVALAVAIPSSGLTGGGERRRWQYSAILSGIGLAILAIAIAWIASLARTADPKFISGAGTLLTTIGGFLIFVSGRAVLNEFRRKRVYADHAHAAAEELVHELEDAGELELQSS
;
A
#
# COMPACT_ATOMS: atom_id res chain seq x y z
N MET A 1 -7.03 -26.43 10.99
CA MET A 1 -8.23 -27.23 10.70
C MET A 1 -9.54 -26.43 10.67
N SER A 2 -9.59 -25.16 11.10
CA SER A 2 -10.83 -24.36 11.15
C SER A 2 -11.34 -23.85 9.79
N ILE A 3 -10.45 -23.50 8.85
CA ILE A 3 -10.84 -22.93 7.54
C ILE A 3 -11.63 -23.93 6.68
N SER A 4 -11.28 -25.22 6.72
CA SER A 4 -12.00 -26.25 5.96
C SER A 4 -13.41 -26.52 6.51
N MET A 5 -13.62 -26.31 7.82
CA MET A 5 -14.92 -26.53 8.48
C MET A 5 -15.90 -25.37 8.22
N LEU A 6 -15.39 -24.13 8.10
CA LEU A 6 -16.20 -22.96 7.76
C LEU A 6 -16.74 -23.01 6.31
N GLY A 7 -15.93 -23.52 5.37
CA GLY A 7 -16.37 -23.78 4.00
C GLY A 7 -17.50 -24.82 3.92
N ILE A 8 -17.42 -25.90 4.71
CA ILE A 8 -18.45 -26.94 4.76
C ILE A 8 -19.73 -26.45 5.44
N ALA A 9 -19.63 -25.64 6.50
CA ALA A 9 -20.80 -25.06 7.20
C ALA A 9 -21.60 -24.08 6.32
N ALA A 10 -20.92 -23.32 5.45
CA ALA A 10 -21.57 -22.44 4.48
C ALA A 10 -22.32 -23.21 3.38
N ILE A 11 -21.82 -24.39 2.98
CA ILE A 11 -22.46 -25.29 2.01
C ILE A 11 -23.67 -26.01 2.62
N MET A 12 -23.64 -26.29 3.93
CA MET A 12 -24.71 -26.97 4.69
C MET A 12 -25.88 -26.04 5.08
N GLY A 13 -25.92 -24.79 4.60
CA GLY A 13 -27.07 -23.90 4.75
C GLY A 13 -27.15 -23.12 6.07
N ALA A 14 -26.07 -23.05 6.85
CA ALA A 14 -26.02 -22.14 7.99
C ALA A 14 -25.96 -20.68 7.51
N GLY A 15 -26.91 -19.84 7.93
CA GLY A 15 -26.89 -18.40 7.64
C GLY A 15 -25.68 -17.72 8.30
N GLY A 16 -25.02 -16.79 7.58
CA GLY A 16 -23.88 -16.02 8.10
C GLY A 16 -22.87 -15.54 7.06
N LEU A 17 -21.71 -15.04 7.51
CA LEU A 17 -20.63 -14.48 6.66
C LEU A 17 -20.10 -15.46 5.59
N GLY A 18 -20.07 -16.77 5.87
CA GLY A 18 -19.62 -17.79 4.91
C GLY A 18 -20.54 -17.95 3.69
N LEU A 19 -21.84 -17.67 3.85
CA LEU A 19 -22.82 -17.70 2.75
C LEU A 19 -22.58 -16.56 1.75
N LEU A 20 -22.14 -15.38 2.24
CA LEU A 20 -21.81 -14.24 1.39
C LEU A 20 -20.56 -14.53 0.54
N VAL A 21 -19.52 -15.14 1.12
CA VAL A 21 -18.33 -15.58 0.39
C VAL A 21 -18.70 -16.63 -0.66
N PHE A 22 -19.50 -17.63 -0.29
CA PHE A 22 -19.95 -18.68 -1.21
C PHE A 22 -20.79 -18.13 -2.37
N ARG A 23 -21.75 -17.24 -2.10
CA ARG A 23 -22.54 -16.55 -3.13
C ARG A 23 -21.68 -15.68 -4.03
N ALA A 24 -20.70 -14.98 -3.46
CA ALA A 24 -19.81 -14.13 -4.22
C ALA A 24 -18.94 -14.92 -5.20
N ILE A 25 -18.43 -16.09 -4.76
CA ILE A 25 -17.67 -17.01 -5.61
C ILE A 25 -18.56 -17.57 -6.72
N ASN A 26 -19.77 -18.04 -6.39
CA ASN A 26 -20.68 -18.62 -7.38
C ASN A 26 -21.19 -17.61 -8.41
N ASN A 27 -21.37 -16.34 -8.01
CA ASN A 27 -21.85 -15.29 -8.89
C ASN A 27 -20.73 -14.50 -9.59
N LEU A 28 -19.46 -14.91 -9.39
CA LEU A 28 -18.28 -14.22 -9.93
C LEU A 28 -18.25 -12.71 -9.62
N ASN A 29 -18.89 -12.29 -8.53
CA ASN A 29 -18.95 -10.89 -8.15
C ASN A 29 -17.71 -10.56 -7.33
N VAL A 30 -16.69 -10.05 -8.01
CA VAL A 30 -15.38 -9.73 -7.43
C VAL A 30 -15.48 -8.74 -6.28
N GLY A 31 -16.37 -7.74 -6.39
CA GLY A 31 -16.59 -6.74 -5.32
C GLY A 31 -17.20 -7.34 -4.05
N LEU A 32 -18.20 -8.21 -4.20
CA LEU A 32 -18.78 -8.94 -3.07
C LEU A 32 -17.78 -9.96 -2.48
N ALA A 33 -16.97 -10.61 -3.33
CA ALA A 33 -15.98 -11.59 -2.90
C ALA A 33 -14.85 -10.93 -2.09
N ALA A 34 -14.38 -9.77 -2.55
CA ALA A 34 -13.36 -8.99 -1.87
C ALA A 34 -13.84 -8.47 -0.51
N SER A 35 -15.04 -7.88 -0.44
CA SER A 35 -15.60 -7.35 0.81
C SER A 35 -15.93 -8.46 1.81
N ALA A 36 -16.57 -9.56 1.38
CA ALA A 36 -16.89 -10.69 2.24
C ALA A 36 -15.61 -11.42 2.72
N GLY A 37 -14.61 -11.56 1.84
CA GLY A 37 -13.31 -12.13 2.20
C GLY A 37 -12.53 -11.28 3.20
N LEU A 38 -12.49 -9.96 2.99
CA LEU A 38 -11.88 -9.00 3.93
C LEU A 38 -12.57 -9.02 5.30
N ALA A 39 -13.92 -9.03 5.32
CA ALA A 39 -14.68 -9.10 6.56
C ALA A 39 -14.35 -10.37 7.36
N LEU A 40 -14.29 -11.52 6.67
CA LEU A 40 -13.90 -12.79 7.30
C LEU A 40 -12.47 -12.75 7.84
N PHE A 41 -11.53 -12.20 7.06
CA PHE A 41 -10.13 -12.06 7.46
C PHE A 41 -9.98 -11.16 8.70
N VAL A 42 -10.64 -10.00 8.73
CA VAL A 42 -10.58 -9.09 9.87
C VAL A 42 -11.14 -9.75 11.13
N VAL A 43 -12.28 -10.43 11.03
CA VAL A 43 -12.84 -11.18 12.17
C VAL A 43 -11.87 -12.25 12.66
N ALA A 44 -11.23 -12.99 11.74
CA ALA A 44 -10.24 -14.00 12.11
C ALA A 44 -9.03 -13.38 12.82
N VAL A 45 -8.47 -12.28 12.29
CA VAL A 45 -7.34 -11.56 12.91
C VAL A 45 -7.71 -11.00 14.28
N VAL A 46 -8.92 -10.45 14.43
CA VAL A 46 -9.40 -9.92 15.72
C VAL A 46 -9.55 -11.06 16.73
N LEU A 47 -10.18 -12.18 16.37
CA LEU A 47 -10.31 -13.34 17.26
C LEU A 47 -8.95 -13.94 17.64
N ASP A 48 -8.03 -14.00 16.67
CA ASP A 48 -6.65 -14.43 16.88
C ASP A 48 -5.93 -13.50 17.85
N ARG A 49 -6.01 -12.18 17.63
CA ARG A 49 -5.37 -11.17 18.49
C ARG A 49 -5.93 -11.19 19.91
N ILE A 50 -7.24 -11.34 20.05
CA ILE A 50 -7.93 -11.46 21.32
C ILE A 50 -7.50 -12.72 22.10
N SER A 51 -7.15 -13.79 21.38
CA SER A 51 -6.75 -15.08 21.97
C SER A 51 -5.25 -15.22 22.26
N GLN A 52 -4.38 -14.47 21.58
CA GLN A 52 -2.93 -14.56 21.74
C GLN A 52 -2.46 -13.97 23.08
N ARG A 53 -1.45 -14.62 23.68
CA ARG A 53 -0.75 -14.13 24.87
C ARG A 53 0.37 -13.18 24.45
N GLU A 54 0.53 -12.05 25.13
CA GLU A 54 1.59 -11.08 24.83
C GLU A 54 2.93 -11.48 25.48
N ASP A 55 4.05 -11.17 24.82
CA ASP A 55 5.39 -11.56 25.26
C ASP A 55 5.85 -10.85 26.54
N THR A 56 5.21 -9.73 26.91
CA THR A 56 5.58 -8.89 28.05
C THR A 56 5.10 -9.43 29.40
N ASP A 57 3.92 -10.07 29.44
CA ASP A 57 3.28 -10.52 30.69
C ASP A 57 2.50 -11.85 30.54
N GLY A 58 2.58 -12.50 29.38
CA GLY A 58 1.92 -13.76 29.10
C GLY A 58 0.38 -13.72 29.08
N MET A 59 -0.24 -12.54 29.11
CA MET A 59 -1.69 -12.38 29.16
C MET A 59 -2.33 -12.31 27.79
N SER A 60 -3.54 -12.86 27.65
CA SER A 60 -4.40 -12.54 26.51
C SER A 60 -5.19 -11.25 26.78
N LEU A 61 -5.59 -10.56 25.71
CA LEU A 61 -6.35 -9.31 25.81
C LEU A 61 -7.66 -9.46 26.62
N TRP A 62 -8.33 -10.61 26.52
CA TRP A 62 -9.53 -10.89 27.33
C TRP A 62 -9.24 -10.90 28.82
N THR A 63 -8.12 -11.51 29.22
CA THR A 63 -7.71 -11.56 30.64
C THR A 63 -7.45 -10.16 31.16
N ARG A 64 -6.77 -9.31 30.38
CA ARG A 64 -6.51 -7.91 30.76
C ARG A 64 -7.78 -7.09 30.90
N VAL A 65 -8.71 -7.21 29.96
CA VAL A 65 -9.99 -6.49 30.04
C VAL A 65 -10.79 -6.93 31.26
N ARG A 66 -10.78 -8.23 31.57
CA ARG A 66 -11.46 -8.77 32.75
C ARG A 66 -10.81 -8.29 34.05
N GLU A 67 -9.48 -8.37 34.15
CA GLU A 67 -8.75 -7.89 35.33
C GLU A 67 -8.92 -6.39 35.53
N ALA A 68 -8.82 -5.58 34.46
CA ALA A 68 -9.07 -4.14 34.54
C ALA A 68 -10.52 -3.82 34.97
N TRP A 69 -11.47 -4.70 34.68
CA TRP A 69 -12.85 -4.57 35.13
C TRP A 69 -13.04 -4.98 36.60
N ASP A 70 -12.43 -6.09 37.00
CA ASP A 70 -12.48 -6.62 38.36
C ASP A 70 -11.81 -5.65 39.35
N PHE A 71 -10.72 -4.99 38.93
CA PHE A 71 -9.99 -3.98 39.70
C PHE A 71 -10.36 -2.53 39.35
N LYS A 72 -11.54 -2.30 38.74
CA LYS A 72 -11.99 -0.95 38.35
C LYS A 72 -11.99 0.06 39.52
N ALA A 73 -12.29 -0.40 40.73
CA ALA A 73 -12.39 0.43 41.93
C ALA A 73 -11.14 0.38 42.81
N ASP A 74 -10.18 -0.48 42.49
CA ASP A 74 -8.98 -0.73 43.28
C ASP A 74 -7.74 -0.79 42.36
N PRO A 75 -7.21 0.38 41.97
CA PRO A 75 -6.05 0.44 41.08
C PRO A 75 -4.75 -0.05 41.75
N GLU A 76 -4.66 -0.01 43.08
CA GLU A 76 -3.47 -0.47 43.82
C GLU A 76 -3.41 -2.00 43.82
N GLY A 77 -4.53 -2.69 44.08
CA GLY A 77 -4.59 -4.15 44.01
C GLY A 77 -4.30 -4.74 42.63
N LEU A 78 -4.51 -3.97 41.55
CA LEU A 78 -4.13 -4.39 40.19
C LEU A 78 -2.61 -4.36 39.98
N MET A 79 -1.92 -3.39 40.58
CA MET A 79 -0.46 -3.25 40.48
C MET A 79 0.23 -4.36 41.24
N GLU A 80 -0.21 -4.66 42.46
CA GLU A 80 0.31 -5.76 43.27
C GLU A 80 0.15 -7.12 42.58
N LEU A 81 -1.04 -7.40 42.00
CA LEU A 81 -1.28 -8.64 41.24
C LEU A 81 -0.39 -8.74 40.00
N ARG A 82 -0.05 -7.59 39.40
CA ARG A 82 0.81 -7.53 38.22
C ARG A 82 2.27 -7.76 38.58
N GLU A 83 2.73 -7.15 39.67
CA GLU A 83 4.07 -7.35 40.24
C GLU A 83 4.28 -8.84 40.59
N GLU A 84 3.36 -9.45 41.35
CA GLU A 84 3.41 -10.88 41.72
C GLU A 84 3.49 -11.80 40.49
N ARG A 85 2.83 -11.40 39.39
CA ARG A 85 2.87 -12.15 38.12
C ARG A 85 4.16 -11.97 37.35
N LEU A 86 4.70 -10.76 37.28
CA LEU A 86 5.97 -10.49 36.62
C LEU A 86 7.08 -11.29 37.31
N GLU A 87 7.08 -11.31 38.64
CA GLU A 87 7.92 -12.18 39.45
C GLU A 87 7.74 -13.66 39.10
N ALA A 88 6.50 -14.14 38.98
CA ALA A 88 6.22 -15.54 38.64
C ALA A 88 6.66 -15.96 37.22
N ILE A 89 6.74 -15.02 36.28
CA ILE A 89 7.22 -15.27 34.90
C ILE A 89 8.76 -15.16 34.83
N GLY A 90 9.42 -14.75 35.92
CA GLY A 90 10.87 -14.52 35.96
C GLY A 90 11.28 -13.32 35.10
N VAL A 91 10.34 -12.42 34.83
CA VAL A 91 10.61 -11.10 34.26
C VAL A 91 10.80 -10.21 35.48
N GLU A 92 12.05 -9.96 35.87
CA GLU A 92 12.32 -8.85 36.80
C GLU A 92 11.61 -7.64 36.21
N GLU A 93 10.74 -7.02 37.01
CA GLU A 93 10.31 -5.67 36.72
C GLU A 93 11.62 -4.89 36.70
N VAL A 94 12.12 -4.62 35.49
CA VAL A 94 13.08 -3.55 35.32
C VAL A 94 12.29 -2.37 35.80
N GLU A 95 12.48 -2.02 37.08
CA GLU A 95 12.08 -0.73 37.60
C GLU A 95 12.41 0.23 36.47
N ALA A 96 11.48 1.11 36.16
CA ALA A 96 11.82 2.27 35.36
C ALA A 96 12.78 3.14 36.20
N GLU A 97 13.96 2.62 36.58
CA GLU A 97 15.22 3.35 36.53
C GLU A 97 15.09 4.18 35.27
N GLU A 98 14.92 5.48 35.49
CA GLU A 98 14.71 6.47 34.46
C GLU A 98 15.68 6.13 33.34
N GLU A 99 15.19 5.56 32.21
CA GLU A 99 16.04 5.13 31.09
C GLU A 99 17.04 6.26 30.83
N GLU A 100 18.27 6.10 31.33
CA GLU A 100 19.25 7.17 31.40
C GLU A 100 19.43 7.67 29.98
N GLU A 101 18.94 8.90 29.72
CA GLU A 101 18.51 9.40 28.42
C GLU A 101 19.16 8.68 27.21
N GLU A 102 18.61 7.53 26.79
CA GLU A 102 19.11 6.80 25.63
C GLU A 102 18.82 7.64 24.38
N ARG A 103 19.76 8.51 24.01
CA ARG A 103 19.56 9.49 22.95
C ARG A 103 20.04 8.89 21.64
N TYR A 104 19.15 8.80 20.66
CA TYR A 104 19.57 8.42 19.31
C TYR A 104 20.66 9.38 18.80
N VAL A 105 21.62 8.84 18.06
CA VAL A 105 22.64 9.66 17.39
C VAL A 105 21.92 10.75 16.57
N PRO A 106 22.24 12.04 16.80
CA PRO A 106 21.58 13.13 16.10
C PRO A 106 21.79 13.02 14.59
N VAL A 107 20.86 13.59 13.82
CA VAL A 107 20.91 13.56 12.36
C VAL A 107 22.12 14.37 11.88
N GLU A 108 23.08 13.69 11.25
CA GLU A 108 24.26 14.34 10.67
C GLU A 108 23.85 15.28 9.52
N ALA A 109 24.65 16.31 9.23
CA ALA A 109 24.32 17.31 8.19
C ALA A 109 24.02 16.68 6.82
N ARG A 110 24.76 15.64 6.42
CA ARG A 110 24.56 14.94 5.16
C ARG A 110 23.29 14.09 5.14
N GLU A 111 22.98 13.40 6.24
CA GLU A 111 21.71 12.67 6.42
C GLU A 111 20.54 13.66 6.35
N ARG A 112 20.65 14.78 7.08
CA ARG A 112 19.63 15.83 7.13
C ARG A 112 19.34 16.41 5.76
N MET A 113 20.38 16.70 4.97
CA MET A 113 20.21 17.18 3.60
C MET A 113 19.47 16.17 2.72
N GLY A 114 19.84 14.89 2.79
CA GLY A 114 19.13 13.83 2.06
C GLY A 114 17.65 13.74 2.43
N LEU A 115 17.35 13.77 3.73
CA LEU A 115 15.98 13.76 4.24
C LEU A 115 15.18 15.02 3.85
N LEU A 116 15.79 16.21 3.82
CA LEU A 116 15.12 17.43 3.37
C LEU A 116 14.80 17.40 1.87
N ILE A 117 15.72 16.92 1.04
CA ILE A 117 15.48 16.69 -0.39
C ILE A 117 14.34 15.68 -0.55
N ALA A 118 14.34 14.61 0.25
CA ALA A 118 13.31 13.60 0.22
C ALA A 118 11.94 14.16 0.61
N ALA A 119 11.87 14.97 1.67
CA ALA A 119 10.64 15.64 2.08
C ALA A 119 10.11 16.59 0.98
N ALA A 120 10.98 17.42 0.40
CA ALA A 120 10.58 18.28 -0.71
C ALA A 120 10.04 17.46 -1.90
N GLY A 121 10.74 16.38 -2.26
CA GLY A 121 10.31 15.46 -3.32
C GLY A 121 8.96 14.79 -3.04
N GLY A 122 8.76 14.29 -1.82
CA GLY A 122 7.50 13.66 -1.39
C GLY A 122 6.32 14.63 -1.42
N LEU A 123 6.53 15.90 -1.03
CA LEU A 123 5.51 16.94 -1.12
C LEU A 123 5.18 17.27 -2.58
N ILE A 124 6.19 17.48 -3.42
CA ILE A 124 6.02 17.75 -4.86
C ILE A 124 5.26 16.60 -5.53
N ALA A 125 5.64 15.35 -5.27
CA ALA A 125 4.99 14.18 -5.82
C ALA A 125 3.53 14.05 -5.37
N SER A 126 3.25 14.34 -4.10
CA SER A 126 1.89 14.31 -3.56
C SER A 126 1.00 15.34 -4.27
N VAL A 127 1.48 16.58 -4.44
CA VAL A 127 0.76 17.62 -5.19
C VAL A 127 0.61 17.25 -6.67
N ALA A 128 1.65 16.66 -7.28
CA ALA A 128 1.61 16.23 -8.68
C ALA A 128 0.52 15.18 -8.97
N THR A 129 0.09 14.39 -7.98
CA THR A 129 -1.04 13.45 -8.16
C THR A 129 -2.39 14.15 -8.35
N LEU A 130 -2.51 15.41 -7.93
CA LEU A 130 -3.71 16.23 -8.10
C LEU A 130 -3.73 16.98 -9.45
N LEU A 131 -2.62 16.96 -10.19
CA LEU A 131 -2.52 17.58 -11.51
C LEU A 131 -2.93 16.61 -12.62
N PRO A 132 -3.26 17.11 -13.83
CA PRO A 132 -3.52 16.28 -14.99
C PRO A 132 -2.30 15.41 -15.36
N TRP A 133 -2.51 14.11 -15.50
CA TRP A 133 -1.48 13.14 -15.90
C TRP A 133 -1.55 12.82 -17.40
N ASN A 134 -2.75 12.84 -17.98
CA ASN A 134 -3.00 12.66 -19.40
C ASN A 134 -4.21 13.47 -19.86
N GLY A 135 -4.29 13.70 -21.16
CA GLY A 135 -5.40 14.33 -21.84
C GLY A 135 -5.94 13.48 -22.99
N GLY A 136 -7.19 13.70 -23.36
CA GLY A 136 -7.92 12.92 -24.37
C GLY A 136 -8.34 11.55 -23.85
N SER A 137 -7.97 10.48 -24.54
CA SER A 137 -8.24 9.11 -24.11
C SER A 137 -7.54 8.78 -22.79
N GLY A 138 -8.14 7.88 -22.01
CA GLY A 138 -7.60 7.47 -20.72
C GLY A 138 -6.25 6.75 -20.87
N ALA A 139 -5.26 7.06 -20.02
CA ALA A 139 -3.93 6.43 -20.13
C ALA A 139 -3.98 4.93 -19.83
N MET A 140 -4.44 4.57 -18.63
CA MET A 140 -4.62 3.19 -18.21
C MET A 140 -6.00 2.68 -18.59
N SER A 141 -7.04 3.45 -18.26
CA SER A 141 -8.43 2.99 -18.33
C SER A 141 -8.85 2.60 -19.75
N SER A 142 -8.30 3.23 -20.80
CA SER A 142 -8.57 2.88 -22.20
C SER A 142 -8.22 1.45 -22.58
N TRP A 143 -7.29 0.80 -21.88
CA TRP A 143 -7.03 -0.63 -22.03
C TRP A 143 -8.25 -1.45 -21.59
N SER A 144 -8.88 -1.02 -20.50
CA SER A 144 -9.92 -1.76 -19.81
C SER A 144 -11.35 -1.34 -20.19
N ARG A 145 -11.53 -0.13 -20.73
CA ARG A 145 -12.82 0.53 -20.97
C ARG A 145 -12.86 1.17 -22.35
N ARG A 146 -13.82 0.76 -23.18
CA ARG A 146 -13.95 1.27 -24.57
C ARG A 146 -14.39 2.73 -24.63
N VAL A 147 -15.25 3.14 -23.70
CA VAL A 147 -15.70 4.55 -23.58
C VAL A 147 -14.51 5.50 -23.41
N ASP A 148 -13.42 5.02 -22.80
CA ASP A 148 -12.25 5.84 -22.54
C ASP A 148 -11.26 5.87 -23.71
N GLN A 149 -11.53 5.15 -24.81
CA GLN A 149 -10.71 5.15 -26.04
C GLN A 149 -11.06 6.33 -26.96
N ASP A 150 -12.30 6.81 -26.92
CA ASP A 150 -12.85 7.86 -27.80
C ASP A 150 -13.23 9.13 -27.02
N LEU A 151 -12.56 9.38 -25.88
CA LEU A 151 -12.65 10.67 -25.19
C LEU A 151 -11.86 11.70 -26.02
N ALA A 152 -12.55 12.41 -26.91
CA ALA A 152 -11.94 13.51 -27.66
C ALA A 152 -11.48 14.61 -26.69
N SER A 153 -10.25 15.10 -26.86
CA SER A 153 -9.84 16.30 -26.15
C SER A 153 -10.50 17.50 -26.84
N GLY A 154 -11.35 18.22 -26.11
CA GLY A 154 -12.04 19.37 -26.66
C GLY A 154 -12.96 19.99 -25.62
N THR A 155 -12.83 21.30 -25.46
CA THR A 155 -13.82 22.12 -24.77
C THR A 155 -15.17 21.89 -25.45
N ILE A 156 -16.04 21.05 -24.85
CA ILE A 156 -17.45 21.04 -25.24
C ILE A 156 -18.00 22.38 -24.75
N ILE A 157 -18.04 23.35 -25.66
CA ILE A 157 -18.87 24.55 -25.49
C ILE A 157 -20.29 24.05 -25.69
N VAL A 158 -21.00 23.78 -24.58
CA VAL A 158 -22.45 23.64 -24.66
C VAL A 158 -22.96 25.02 -25.03
N GLU A 159 -23.67 25.12 -26.14
CA GLU A 159 -24.43 26.30 -26.52
C GLU A 159 -25.37 26.61 -25.35
N GLY A 160 -25.05 27.67 -24.60
CA GLY A 160 -25.73 27.99 -23.35
C GLY A 160 -27.23 28.19 -23.55
N ASP A 161 -28.00 27.90 -22.51
CA ASP A 161 -29.42 28.20 -22.45
C ASP A 161 -29.68 29.64 -22.92
N ALA A 162 -30.64 29.82 -23.83
CA ALA A 162 -30.89 31.06 -24.56
C ALA A 162 -31.24 32.25 -23.65
N GLU A 163 -31.53 31.99 -22.37
CA GLU A 163 -31.87 33.01 -21.37
C GLU A 163 -30.69 33.51 -20.52
N THR A 164 -29.61 32.74 -20.33
CA THR A 164 -28.53 33.10 -19.40
C THR A 164 -27.19 33.42 -20.04
N GLY A 165 -26.95 33.01 -21.29
CA GLY A 165 -25.76 33.42 -22.08
C GLY A 165 -24.40 33.03 -21.49
N VAL A 166 -24.38 32.13 -20.50
CA VAL A 166 -23.14 31.58 -19.92
C VAL A 166 -22.87 30.23 -20.59
N ALA A 167 -21.77 30.14 -21.33
CA ALA A 167 -21.28 28.86 -21.85
C ALA A 167 -20.76 28.02 -20.67
N GLU A 168 -21.36 26.85 -20.46
CA GLU A 168 -20.85 25.86 -19.49
C GLU A 168 -19.81 24.99 -20.20
N VAL A 169 -18.57 25.04 -19.72
CA VAL A 169 -17.46 24.17 -20.19
C VAL A 169 -17.62 22.82 -19.52
N VAL A 170 -18.03 21.80 -20.27
CA VAL A 170 -18.47 20.51 -19.68
C VAL A 170 -17.33 19.48 -19.46
N SER A 171 -16.13 19.65 -20.03
CA SER A 171 -14.87 19.06 -19.51
C SER A 171 -13.73 19.38 -20.48
N ASP A 172 -12.51 19.60 -19.95
CA ASP A 172 -11.33 19.91 -20.78
C ASP A 172 -10.61 18.66 -21.32
N GLY A 173 -11.18 17.46 -21.15
CA GLY A 173 -10.53 16.20 -21.54
C GLY A 173 -9.20 15.95 -20.81
N LEU A 174 -8.92 16.65 -19.71
CA LEU A 174 -7.73 16.53 -18.88
C LEU A 174 -8.06 15.68 -17.65
N PHE A 175 -7.26 14.64 -17.40
CA PHE A 175 -7.52 13.69 -16.32
C PHE A 175 -6.44 13.72 -15.25
N GLY A 176 -6.86 13.94 -14.00
CA GLY A 176 -5.99 13.99 -12.83
C GLY A 176 -5.34 12.65 -12.49
N GLY A 177 -4.21 12.67 -11.77
CA GLY A 177 -3.52 11.46 -11.34
C GLY A 177 -4.37 10.50 -10.49
N LEU A 178 -5.37 10.99 -9.74
CA LEU A 178 -6.25 10.16 -8.90
C LEU A 178 -7.55 9.73 -9.59
N GLU A 179 -7.83 10.27 -10.77
CA GLU A 179 -9.05 9.97 -11.52
C GLU A 179 -8.99 8.60 -12.16
N ALA A 180 -10.16 8.00 -12.37
CA ALA A 180 -10.29 6.67 -12.97
C ALA A 180 -9.66 6.63 -14.38
N SER A 181 -9.93 7.66 -15.20
CA SER A 181 -9.42 7.78 -16.58
C SER A 181 -8.02 8.41 -16.67
N GLY A 182 -7.51 8.91 -15.54
CA GLY A 182 -6.19 9.49 -15.43
C GLY A 182 -5.14 8.49 -14.96
N GLY A 183 -4.56 8.76 -13.79
CA GLY A 183 -3.55 7.89 -13.17
C GLY A 183 -4.13 6.66 -12.43
N SER A 184 -5.43 6.63 -12.12
CA SER A 184 -6.09 5.52 -11.40
C SER A 184 -5.26 5.07 -10.18
N TRP A 185 -5.13 3.75 -9.93
CA TRP A 185 -4.35 3.23 -8.80
C TRP A 185 -2.85 3.53 -8.86
N PHE A 186 -2.27 3.87 -10.02
CA PHE A 186 -0.89 4.37 -10.05
C PHE A 186 -0.76 5.69 -9.29
N GLY A 187 -1.74 6.59 -9.45
CA GLY A 187 -1.81 7.84 -8.69
C GLY A 187 -1.95 7.62 -7.19
N TYR A 188 -2.84 6.73 -6.75
CA TYR A 188 -3.02 6.44 -5.30
C TYR A 188 -1.78 5.82 -4.67
N VAL A 189 -1.08 4.93 -5.39
CA VAL A 189 0.18 4.33 -4.92
C VAL A 189 1.27 5.38 -4.82
N VAL A 190 1.43 6.24 -5.83
CA VAL A 190 2.40 7.34 -5.81
C VAL A 190 2.10 8.32 -4.67
N LEU A 191 0.83 8.71 -4.48
CA LEU A 191 0.40 9.58 -3.39
C LEU A 191 0.68 8.92 -2.03
N GLY A 192 0.28 7.67 -1.84
CA GLY A 192 0.46 6.94 -0.58
C GLY A 192 1.93 6.84 -0.16
N PHE A 193 2.81 6.39 -1.08
CA PHE A 193 4.23 6.30 -0.76
C PHE A 193 4.90 7.66 -0.59
N SER A 194 4.50 8.67 -1.36
CA SER A 194 5.10 10.00 -1.30
C SER A 194 4.68 10.78 -0.07
N LEU A 195 3.42 10.64 0.37
CA LEU A 195 2.88 11.26 1.58
C LEU A 195 3.49 10.62 2.82
N VAL A 196 3.55 9.28 2.89
CA VAL A 196 4.24 8.59 4.00
C VAL A 196 5.73 8.91 3.99
N GLY A 197 6.37 8.90 2.81
CA GLY A 197 7.77 9.27 2.65
C GLY A 197 8.09 10.69 3.11
N PHE A 198 7.22 11.66 2.81
CA PHE A 198 7.32 13.04 3.30
C PHE A 198 7.33 13.10 4.84
N PHE A 199 6.33 12.50 5.48
CA PHE A 199 6.26 12.50 6.94
C PHE A 199 7.46 11.77 7.56
N TRP A 200 7.81 10.59 7.05
CA TRP A 200 8.95 9.80 7.54
C TRP A 200 10.28 10.51 7.34
N ALA A 201 10.44 11.33 6.31
CA ALA A 201 11.63 12.14 6.11
C ALA A 201 11.78 13.26 7.16
N LEU A 202 10.66 13.83 7.61
CA LEU A 202 10.64 14.85 8.66
C LEU A 202 10.79 14.26 10.07
N ARG A 203 10.39 13.00 10.27
CA ARG A 203 10.30 12.41 11.61
C ARG A 203 11.60 12.47 12.42
N PRO A 204 12.80 12.16 11.87
CA PRO A 204 14.05 12.23 12.61
C PRO A 204 14.47 13.65 13.02
N MET A 205 13.88 14.69 12.40
CA MET A 205 14.19 16.10 12.66
C MET A 205 13.27 16.73 13.71
N LEU A 206 12.19 16.04 14.07
CA LEU A 206 11.18 16.51 14.99
C LEU A 206 11.25 15.71 16.30
N SER A 207 11.27 16.42 17.43
CA SER A 207 11.06 15.83 18.75
C SER A 207 9.63 16.11 19.20
N PHE A 208 9.02 15.13 19.87
CA PHE A 208 7.67 15.25 20.41
C PHE A 208 7.72 15.06 21.93
N PRO A 209 6.91 15.81 22.71
CA PRO A 209 6.83 15.60 24.14
C PRO A 209 6.18 14.26 24.45
N LYS A 210 6.70 13.52 25.46
CA LYS A 210 6.18 12.20 25.86
C LYS A 210 4.67 12.24 26.20
N ALA A 211 4.18 13.36 26.73
CA ALA A 211 2.76 13.57 27.05
C ALA A 211 1.83 13.51 25.82
N LEU A 212 2.31 13.88 24.63
CA LEU A 212 1.49 13.95 23.42
C LEU A 212 1.10 12.55 22.91
N ALA A 213 2.00 11.57 22.99
CA ALA A 213 1.66 10.18 22.69
C ALA A 213 0.56 9.66 23.62
N GLY A 214 0.68 9.92 24.93
CA GLY A 214 -0.33 9.56 25.92
C GLY A 214 -1.69 10.22 25.67
N GLN A 215 -1.72 11.47 25.21
CA GLN A 215 -2.96 12.16 24.84
C GLN A 215 -3.61 11.56 23.58
N ILE A 216 -2.81 11.24 22.55
CA ILE A 216 -3.33 10.61 21.33
C ILE A 216 -3.91 9.22 21.65
N ALA A 217 -3.22 8.40 22.45
CA ALA A 217 -3.72 7.09 22.86
C ALA A 217 -5.04 7.19 23.63
N LYS A 218 -5.18 8.17 24.53
CA LYS A 218 -6.46 8.44 25.22
C LYS A 218 -7.59 8.78 24.24
N LEU A 219 -7.32 9.64 23.26
CA LEU A 219 -8.31 10.00 22.23
C LEU A 219 -8.69 8.79 21.35
N GLN A 220 -7.72 7.94 20.99
CA GLN A 220 -8.00 6.68 20.27
C GLN A 220 -8.95 5.79 21.07
N GLY A 221 -8.71 5.61 22.38
CA GLY A 221 -9.58 4.83 23.25
C GLY A 221 -11.01 5.38 23.30
N ILE A 222 -11.16 6.70 23.40
CA ILE A 222 -12.47 7.37 23.39
C ILE A 222 -13.20 7.12 22.06
N LEU A 223 -12.50 7.30 20.93
CA LEU A 223 -13.11 7.08 19.61
C LEU A 223 -13.45 5.60 19.36
N LEU A 224 -12.64 4.65 19.85
CA LEU A 224 -12.94 3.22 19.76
C LEU A 224 -14.18 2.84 20.58
N ALA A 225 -14.33 3.41 21.78
CA ALA A 225 -15.54 3.26 22.57
C ALA A 225 -16.76 3.86 21.84
N ALA A 226 -16.62 5.07 21.28
CA ALA A 226 -17.66 5.71 20.49
C ALA A 226 -18.05 4.89 19.25
N LEU A 227 -17.07 4.35 18.52
CA LEU A 227 -17.30 3.48 17.37
C LEU A 227 -18.06 2.21 17.79
N SER A 228 -17.68 1.61 18.91
CA SER A 228 -18.34 0.42 19.45
C SER A 228 -19.81 0.69 19.80
N VAL A 229 -20.10 1.85 20.41
CA VAL A 229 -21.47 2.29 20.69
C VAL A 229 -22.23 2.55 19.38
N CYS A 230 -21.61 3.19 18.39
CA CYS A 230 -22.23 3.43 17.09
C CYS A 230 -22.57 2.11 16.37
N VAL A 231 -21.67 1.13 16.40
CA VAL A 231 -21.89 -0.21 15.84
C VAL A 231 -23.01 -0.93 16.58
N LEU A 232 -23.09 -0.81 17.91
CA LEU A 232 -24.19 -1.39 18.69
C LEU A 232 -25.53 -0.74 18.33
N ILE A 233 -25.58 0.57 18.19
CA ILE A 233 -26.78 1.29 17.77
C ILE A 233 -27.17 0.88 16.34
N LEU A 234 -26.20 0.79 15.41
CA LEU A 234 -26.43 0.29 14.05
C LEU A 234 -27.04 -1.10 14.05
N LEU A 235 -26.55 -1.99 14.91
CA LEU A 235 -27.08 -3.34 15.06
C LEU A 235 -28.53 -3.32 15.57
N VAL A 236 -28.83 -2.51 16.59
CA VAL A 236 -30.19 -2.37 17.12
C VAL A 236 -31.14 -1.78 16.08
N LEU A 237 -30.75 -0.70 15.40
CA LEU A 237 -31.57 -0.07 14.35
C LEU A 237 -31.82 -1.04 13.19
N SER A 238 -30.81 -1.81 12.79
CA SER A 238 -30.94 -2.83 11.76
C SER A 238 -31.88 -3.96 12.15
N ILE A 239 -31.99 -4.32 13.44
CA ILE A 239 -32.96 -5.31 13.94
C ILE A 239 -34.40 -4.81 13.78
N PHE A 240 -34.62 -3.50 13.93
CA PHE A 240 -35.93 -2.86 13.81
C PHE A 240 -36.23 -2.33 12.41
N ASP A 241 -35.40 -2.66 11.41
CA ASP A 241 -35.53 -2.19 10.01
C ASP A 241 -35.61 -0.65 9.90
N VAL A 242 -34.87 0.05 10.77
CA VAL A 242 -34.77 1.51 10.78
C VAL A 242 -33.62 1.95 9.88
N GLU A 243 -33.82 3.02 9.12
CA GLU A 243 -32.81 3.61 8.23
C GLU A 243 -31.52 3.98 8.98
N THR A 244 -30.36 3.60 8.44
CA THR A 244 -29.06 3.68 9.13
C THR A 244 -28.06 4.63 8.51
N ASP A 245 -28.44 5.39 7.49
CA ASP A 245 -27.54 6.23 6.68
C ASP A 245 -26.75 7.24 7.52
N PHE A 246 -27.41 7.92 8.46
CA PHE A 246 -26.73 8.84 9.37
C PHE A 246 -25.73 8.11 10.29
N MET A 247 -26.17 7.02 10.92
CA MET A 247 -25.34 6.29 11.89
C MET A 247 -24.14 5.60 11.22
N SER A 248 -24.31 5.12 9.99
CA SER A 248 -23.24 4.50 9.21
C SER A 248 -22.24 5.55 8.72
N GLY A 249 -22.71 6.72 8.28
CA GLY A 249 -21.85 7.86 7.96
C GLY A 249 -21.04 8.34 9.17
N LEU A 250 -21.69 8.46 10.33
CA LEU A 250 -21.02 8.85 11.59
C LEU A 250 -20.00 7.79 12.03
N ALA A 251 -20.32 6.50 11.96
CA ALA A 251 -19.39 5.42 12.25
C ALA A 251 -18.17 5.44 11.31
N LEU A 252 -18.37 5.73 10.03
CA LEU A 252 -17.29 5.86 9.04
C LEU A 252 -16.35 7.02 9.41
N VAL A 253 -16.89 8.19 9.75
CA VAL A 253 -16.09 9.36 10.16
C VAL A 253 -15.28 9.06 11.41
N ILE A 254 -15.88 8.41 12.42
CA ILE A 254 -15.16 7.99 13.63
C ILE A 254 -14.04 7.00 13.27
N PHE A 255 -14.33 6.01 12.43
CA PHE A 255 -13.35 5.02 11.98
C PHE A 255 -12.16 5.66 11.27
N VAL A 256 -12.40 6.61 10.35
CA VAL A 256 -11.35 7.38 9.69
C VAL A 256 -10.56 8.21 10.70
N GLY A 257 -11.24 8.83 11.67
CA GLY A 257 -10.59 9.56 12.77
C GLY A 257 -9.65 8.66 13.60
N ILE A 258 -10.06 7.43 13.92
CA ILE A 258 -9.21 6.45 14.61
C ILE A 258 -7.98 6.13 13.76
N LEU A 259 -8.15 5.85 12.46
CA LEU A 259 -7.01 5.55 11.58
C LEU A 259 -6.01 6.72 11.51
N LEU A 260 -6.50 7.96 11.47
CA LEU A 260 -5.65 9.15 11.51
C LEU A 260 -4.91 9.29 12.84
N LEU A 261 -5.58 9.03 13.97
CA LEU A 261 -4.92 9.04 15.27
C LEU A 261 -3.91 7.90 15.42
N VAL A 262 -4.17 6.72 14.86
CA VAL A 262 -3.22 5.59 14.85
C VAL A 262 -1.99 5.96 14.01
N ALA A 263 -2.20 6.58 12.85
CA ALA A 263 -1.10 7.08 12.04
C ALA A 263 -0.30 8.17 12.76
N ALA A 264 -0.97 9.11 13.44
CA ALA A 264 -0.34 10.16 14.23
C ALA A 264 0.43 9.61 15.43
N ASP A 265 -0.12 8.63 16.13
CA ASP A 265 0.56 7.96 17.25
C ASP A 265 1.79 7.19 16.78
N THR A 266 1.64 6.40 15.71
CA THR A 266 2.76 5.69 15.07
C THR A 266 3.85 6.68 14.63
N TYR A 267 3.44 7.85 14.15
CA TYR A 267 4.35 8.93 13.82
C TYR A 267 5.07 9.44 15.07
N VAL A 268 4.34 9.83 16.11
CA VAL A 268 4.88 10.44 17.34
C VAL A 268 5.79 9.47 18.10
N GLN A 269 5.38 8.23 18.31
CA GLN A 269 6.19 7.22 19.02
C GLN A 269 7.48 6.89 18.25
N GLY A 270 7.47 7.05 16.93
CA GLY A 270 8.62 6.78 16.08
C GLY A 270 8.70 5.29 15.72
N ASN A 271 8.36 4.98 14.48
CA ASN A 271 8.59 3.64 13.93
C ASN A 271 10.09 3.44 13.65
N ALA A 272 10.62 2.24 13.88
CA ALA A 272 12.00 1.88 13.55
C ALA A 272 12.39 2.15 12.08
N ARG A 273 11.40 2.20 11.18
CA ARG A 273 11.57 2.52 9.75
C ARG A 273 11.27 3.96 9.38
N ALA A 274 10.74 4.77 10.29
CA ALA A 274 10.49 6.20 10.06
C ALA A 274 11.82 6.97 10.13
N GLY A 275 12.67 6.72 9.13
CA GLY A 275 14.04 7.21 9.01
C GLY A 275 14.59 6.96 7.61
N ALA A 276 15.91 6.96 7.47
CA ALA A 276 16.59 6.95 6.18
C ALA A 276 16.20 5.74 5.29
N ASP A 277 16.20 4.52 5.84
CA ASP A 277 15.91 3.29 5.08
C ASP A 277 14.47 3.21 4.60
N GLY A 278 13.50 3.55 5.44
CA GLY A 278 12.10 3.61 5.06
C GLY A 278 11.83 4.66 3.98
N VAL A 279 12.44 5.84 4.09
CA VAL A 279 12.32 6.91 3.08
C VAL A 279 12.92 6.47 1.74
N ALA A 280 14.09 5.82 1.73
CA ALA A 280 14.68 5.28 0.50
C ALA A 280 13.78 4.21 -0.15
N LEU A 281 13.24 3.30 0.67
CA LEU A 281 12.38 2.22 0.22
C LEU A 281 11.08 2.73 -0.40
N LEU A 282 10.40 3.67 0.27
CA LEU A 282 9.18 4.30 -0.23
C LEU A 282 9.46 5.18 -1.45
N GLY A 283 10.58 5.91 -1.46
CA GLY A 283 10.98 6.75 -2.59
C GLY A 283 11.24 5.94 -3.86
N ILE A 284 11.99 4.85 -3.77
CA ILE A 284 12.23 3.96 -4.92
C ILE A 284 10.93 3.33 -5.40
N ALA A 285 10.03 2.94 -4.49
CA ALA A 285 8.73 2.37 -4.84
C ALA A 285 7.81 3.39 -5.55
N ALA A 286 7.73 4.62 -5.03
CA ALA A 286 6.98 5.71 -5.65
C ALA A 286 7.55 6.05 -7.03
N PHE A 287 8.88 6.17 -7.14
CA PHE A 287 9.55 6.50 -8.39
C PHE A 287 9.35 5.42 -9.45
N GLY A 288 9.52 4.14 -9.09
CA GLY A 288 9.28 3.05 -10.02
C GLY A 288 7.82 3.00 -10.51
N THR A 289 6.86 3.29 -9.63
CA THR A 289 5.44 3.34 -9.99
C THR A 289 5.13 4.50 -10.93
N ALA A 290 5.61 5.71 -10.63
CA ALA A 290 5.44 6.90 -11.48
C ALA A 290 6.13 6.73 -12.85
N LEU A 291 7.35 6.18 -12.85
CA LEU A 291 8.10 5.89 -14.07
C LEU A 291 7.40 4.84 -14.92
N ALA A 292 6.84 3.79 -14.31
CA ALA A 292 6.10 2.76 -15.04
C ALA A 292 4.83 3.31 -15.70
N PHE A 293 4.08 4.17 -15.01
CA PHE A 293 2.93 4.84 -15.60
C PHE A 293 3.34 5.70 -16.80
N PHE A 294 4.42 6.47 -16.68
CA PHE A 294 4.89 7.35 -17.75
C PHE A 294 5.43 6.60 -18.97
N LEU A 295 6.14 5.48 -18.75
CA LEU A 295 6.67 4.62 -19.81
C LEU A 295 5.61 3.68 -20.41
N MET A 296 4.43 3.61 -19.82
CA MET A 296 3.32 2.80 -20.32
C MET A 296 2.97 3.20 -21.75
N ALA A 297 2.76 2.19 -22.60
CA ALA A 297 2.29 2.41 -23.95
C ALA A 297 0.80 2.80 -23.92
N PRO A 298 0.38 3.86 -24.63
CA PRO A 298 -1.03 4.14 -24.81
C PRO A 298 -1.69 3.03 -25.63
N ASN A 299 -2.99 2.82 -25.44
CA ASN A 299 -3.74 1.85 -26.21
C ASN A 299 -3.75 2.27 -27.69
N PRO A 300 -3.39 1.39 -28.66
CA PRO A 300 -3.43 1.70 -30.08
C PRO A 300 -4.80 2.13 -30.63
N LEU A 301 -5.88 1.79 -29.91
CA LEU A 301 -7.26 2.17 -30.27
C LEU A 301 -7.64 3.59 -29.82
N ASN A 302 -6.77 4.29 -29.10
CA ASN A 302 -7.04 5.65 -28.65
C ASN A 302 -7.09 6.61 -29.85
N VAL A 303 -8.18 7.38 -29.93
CA VAL A 303 -8.36 8.40 -30.97
C VAL A 303 -7.41 9.58 -30.77
N GLU A 304 -7.23 10.00 -29.52
CA GLU A 304 -6.32 11.09 -29.17
C GLU A 304 -5.71 10.83 -27.79
N TYR A 305 -4.39 10.92 -27.64
CA TYR A 305 -3.74 10.74 -26.34
C TYR A 305 -2.58 11.72 -26.18
N THR A 306 -2.66 12.54 -25.13
CA THR A 306 -1.58 13.44 -24.73
C THR A 306 -1.10 13.09 -23.33
N ARG A 307 0.21 13.22 -23.11
CA ARG A 307 0.79 13.15 -21.76
C ARG A 307 0.88 14.55 -21.20
N GLU A 308 0.36 14.72 -20.00
CA GLU A 308 0.29 16.02 -19.34
C GLU A 308 1.39 16.21 -18.31
N PHE A 309 1.62 17.48 -17.97
CA PHE A 309 2.72 17.91 -17.10
C PHE A 309 2.72 17.25 -15.72
N GLY A 310 1.54 16.91 -15.16
CA GLY A 310 1.44 16.29 -13.83
C GLY A 310 2.17 14.95 -13.73
N SER A 311 2.18 14.14 -14.80
CA SER A 311 2.90 12.86 -14.83
C SER A 311 4.43 13.05 -14.77
N VAL A 312 4.95 14.09 -15.46
CA VAL A 312 6.36 14.46 -15.44
C VAL A 312 6.75 15.01 -14.06
N LEU A 313 5.91 15.88 -13.49
CA LEU A 313 6.15 16.43 -12.16
C LEU A 313 6.14 15.33 -11.08
N ALA A 314 5.30 14.32 -11.22
CA ALA A 314 5.28 13.16 -10.33
C ALA A 314 6.60 12.38 -10.41
N ILE A 315 7.18 12.18 -11.60
CA ILE A 315 8.51 11.55 -11.75
C ILE A 315 9.60 12.40 -11.07
N ILE A 316 9.58 13.72 -11.27
CA ILE A 316 10.57 14.61 -10.66
C ILE A 316 10.47 14.55 -9.14
N GLY A 317 9.26 14.69 -8.59
CA GLY A 317 9.03 14.65 -7.15
C GLY A 317 9.42 13.30 -6.53
N THR A 318 8.97 12.19 -7.13
CA THR A 318 9.33 10.84 -6.65
C THR A 318 10.82 10.52 -6.85
N GLY A 319 11.45 11.07 -7.89
CA GLY A 319 12.88 10.97 -8.12
C GLY A 319 13.69 11.70 -7.05
N LEU A 320 13.28 12.91 -6.66
CA LEU A 320 13.86 13.63 -5.53
C LEU A 320 13.66 12.86 -4.21
N LEU A 321 12.48 12.27 -4.01
CA LEU A 321 12.20 11.41 -2.85
C LEU A 321 13.15 10.20 -2.80
N ALA A 322 13.31 9.50 -3.91
CA ALA A 322 14.21 8.34 -4.02
C ALA A 322 15.68 8.73 -3.82
N ILE A 323 16.16 9.76 -4.52
CA ILE A 323 17.55 10.24 -4.44
C ILE A 323 17.85 10.74 -3.02
N GLY A 324 16.97 11.55 -2.44
CA GLY A 324 17.11 12.05 -1.07
C GLY A 324 17.14 10.92 -0.04
N GLY A 325 16.26 9.92 -0.20
CA GLY A 325 16.26 8.72 0.63
C GLY A 325 17.55 7.91 0.50
N ILE A 326 18.04 7.67 -0.72
CA ILE A 326 19.33 6.98 -0.95
C ILE A 326 20.47 7.77 -0.32
N MET A 327 20.52 9.09 -0.50
CA MET A 327 21.53 9.96 0.13
C MET A 327 21.49 9.85 1.66
N ALA A 328 20.30 9.84 2.26
CA ALA A 328 20.13 9.66 3.70
C ALA A 328 20.63 8.29 4.17
N VAL A 329 20.29 7.20 3.47
CA VAL A 329 20.77 5.84 3.79
C VAL A 329 22.29 5.74 3.68
N MET A 330 22.89 6.39 2.69
CA MET A 330 24.34 6.38 2.51
C MET A 330 25.07 7.12 3.62
N ALA A 331 24.44 8.12 4.24
CA ALA A 331 25.01 8.94 5.31
C ALA A 331 24.66 8.46 6.73
N ALA A 332 23.50 7.85 6.93
CA ALA A 332 22.98 7.55 8.27
C ALA A 332 23.82 6.52 9.05
N GLU A 333 23.81 6.65 10.38
CA GLU A 333 24.46 5.75 11.32
C GLU A 333 23.47 4.77 11.94
N TYR A 334 23.44 3.57 11.36
CA TYR A 334 22.64 2.45 11.84
C TYR A 334 23.56 1.31 12.26
N THR A 335 23.22 0.66 13.36
CA THR A 335 23.95 -0.50 13.90
C THR A 335 23.00 -1.69 14.00
N PRO A 336 23.47 -2.91 13.69
CA PRO A 336 22.64 -4.09 13.83
C PRO A 336 22.41 -4.41 15.31
N ARG A 337 21.26 -5.01 15.62
CA ARG A 337 20.89 -5.51 16.96
C ARG A 337 21.74 -6.72 17.33
N ARG A 338 21.98 -7.62 16.37
CA ARG A 338 22.88 -8.77 16.47
C ARG A 338 23.90 -8.71 15.35
N PRO A 339 25.16 -9.07 15.63
CA PRO A 339 26.20 -9.08 14.61
C PRO A 339 25.77 -9.97 13.45
N LEU A 340 25.90 -9.45 12.23
CA LEU A 340 25.56 -10.20 11.04
C LEU A 340 26.58 -11.32 10.85
N PRO A 341 26.16 -12.50 10.36
CA PRO A 341 27.09 -13.56 10.03
C PRO A 341 28.06 -13.06 8.95
N VAL A 342 29.35 -13.34 9.13
CA VAL A 342 30.42 -12.95 8.19
C VAL A 342 30.22 -13.64 6.83
N SER A 343 29.51 -14.77 6.80
CA SER A 343 29.22 -15.55 5.60
C SER A 343 28.42 -14.77 4.54
N ILE A 344 28.56 -15.23 3.30
CA ILE A 344 27.80 -14.73 2.16
C ILE A 344 26.37 -15.26 2.26
N SER A 345 25.40 -14.36 2.15
CA SER A 345 23.98 -14.71 2.20
C SER A 345 23.46 -15.14 0.83
N TRP A 346 23.86 -16.34 0.39
CA TRP A 346 23.46 -16.93 -0.89
C TRP A 346 21.94 -16.99 -1.09
N GLY A 347 21.18 -17.17 0.00
CA GLY A 347 19.71 -17.15 -0.03
C GLY A 347 19.12 -15.86 -0.60
N ARG A 348 19.80 -14.71 -0.47
CA ARG A 348 19.31 -13.42 -1.01
C ARG A 348 19.50 -13.32 -2.52
N ILE A 349 20.67 -13.76 -3.00
CA ILE A 349 20.96 -13.82 -4.43
C ILE A 349 19.98 -14.80 -5.07
N PHE A 350 19.79 -15.98 -4.46
CA PHE A 350 18.84 -16.97 -4.93
C PHE A 350 17.41 -16.44 -4.94
N GLY A 351 16.92 -15.84 -3.84
CA GLY A 351 15.59 -15.26 -3.76
C GLY A 351 15.34 -14.16 -4.81
N THR A 352 16.35 -13.31 -5.04
CA THR A 352 16.28 -12.26 -6.08
C THR A 352 16.32 -12.86 -7.49
N ALA A 353 17.13 -13.89 -7.73
CA ALA A 353 17.19 -14.58 -9.02
C ALA A 353 15.88 -15.31 -9.36
N VAL A 354 15.28 -16.01 -8.38
CA VAL A 354 13.94 -16.60 -8.54
C VAL A 354 12.90 -15.50 -8.78
N GLY A 355 12.98 -14.39 -8.06
CA GLY A 355 12.14 -13.22 -8.30
C GLY A 355 12.25 -12.69 -9.74
N LEU A 356 13.47 -12.55 -10.27
CA LEU A 356 13.72 -12.17 -11.66
C LEU A 356 13.13 -13.18 -12.64
N ILE A 357 13.29 -14.48 -12.42
CA ILE A 357 12.72 -15.53 -13.28
C ILE A 357 11.19 -15.44 -13.31
N LEU A 358 10.55 -15.18 -12.18
CA LEU A 358 9.09 -14.99 -12.12
C LEU A 358 8.67 -13.71 -12.84
N VAL A 359 9.40 -12.61 -12.70
CA VAL A 359 9.13 -11.37 -13.43
C VAL A 359 9.30 -11.57 -14.95
N LEU A 360 10.34 -12.29 -15.38
CA LEU A 360 10.54 -12.68 -16.78
C LEU A 360 9.42 -13.58 -17.30
N GLY A 361 9.03 -14.60 -16.52
CA GLY A 361 7.86 -15.43 -16.83
C GLY A 361 6.58 -14.58 -16.93
N GLY A 362 6.45 -13.58 -16.06
CA GLY A 362 5.34 -12.62 -16.08
C GLY A 362 5.32 -11.74 -17.32
N MET A 363 6.49 -11.33 -17.83
CA MET A 363 6.63 -10.55 -19.06
C MET A 363 6.13 -11.32 -20.30
N PHE A 364 6.41 -12.63 -20.38
CA PHE A 364 5.97 -13.49 -21.49
C PHE A 364 4.58 -14.13 -21.28
N ALA A 365 4.02 -14.05 -20.08
CA ALA A 365 2.65 -14.45 -19.79
C ALA A 365 1.65 -13.34 -20.13
N SER A 366 0.35 -13.69 -20.11
CA SER A 366 -0.73 -12.73 -20.34
C SER A 366 -0.75 -11.66 -19.24
N TRP A 367 -0.67 -10.38 -19.59
CA TRP A 367 -0.82 -9.27 -18.63
C TRP A 367 -2.28 -8.86 -18.47
N SER A 368 -3.02 -8.90 -19.57
CA SER A 368 -4.47 -8.75 -19.57
C SER A 368 -5.07 -9.59 -20.68
N VAL A 369 -6.36 -9.85 -20.55
CA VAL A 369 -7.12 -10.66 -21.47
C VAL A 369 -8.41 -9.92 -21.76
N ASP A 370 -8.64 -9.67 -23.05
CA ASP A 370 -9.90 -9.12 -23.53
C ASP A 370 -10.77 -10.25 -24.07
N GLU A 371 -11.85 -10.56 -23.37
CA GLU A 371 -12.91 -11.51 -23.78
C GLU A 371 -14.21 -10.79 -24.16
N ARG A 372 -14.14 -9.47 -24.38
CA ARG A 372 -15.29 -8.69 -24.86
C ARG A 372 -15.61 -9.14 -26.30
N THR A 373 -16.89 -9.38 -26.56
CA THR A 373 -17.37 -9.74 -27.90
C THR A 373 -17.52 -8.48 -28.73
N ASP A 374 -16.60 -8.25 -29.65
CA ASP A 374 -16.76 -7.20 -30.65
C ASP A 374 -17.70 -7.67 -31.77
N VAL A 375 -18.73 -6.88 -32.02
CA VAL A 375 -19.57 -7.03 -33.22
C VAL A 375 -18.81 -6.34 -34.35
N LEU A 376 -18.12 -7.12 -35.18
CA LEU A 376 -17.52 -6.60 -36.41
C LEU A 376 -18.63 -6.39 -37.44
N ILE A 377 -19.27 -5.23 -37.39
CA ILE A 377 -20.15 -4.81 -38.48
C ILE A 377 -19.25 -4.26 -39.59
N THR A 378 -18.95 -5.08 -40.58
CA THR A 378 -18.28 -4.61 -41.79
C THR A 378 -19.25 -3.72 -42.60
N PRO A 379 -18.75 -2.84 -43.49
CA PRO A 379 -19.61 -2.03 -44.36
C PRO A 379 -20.65 -2.87 -45.13
N GLU A 380 -20.29 -4.10 -45.50
CA GLU A 380 -21.20 -5.05 -46.16
C GLU A 380 -22.32 -5.54 -45.23
N ILE A 381 -22.00 -5.87 -43.98
CA ILE A 381 -22.98 -6.29 -42.97
C ILE A 381 -23.91 -5.12 -42.61
N GLN A 382 -23.37 -3.90 -42.54
CA GLN A 382 -24.18 -2.70 -42.28
C GLN A 382 -25.18 -2.46 -43.43
N ALA A 383 -24.72 -2.57 -44.67
CA ALA A 383 -25.59 -2.47 -45.84
C ALA A 383 -26.70 -3.55 -45.83
N GLU A 384 -26.37 -4.77 -45.44
CA GLU A 384 -27.36 -5.86 -45.31
C GLU A 384 -28.40 -5.56 -44.22
N ILE A 385 -27.98 -5.09 -43.05
CA ILE A 385 -28.89 -4.65 -41.97
C ILE A 385 -29.81 -3.51 -42.44
N ASP A 386 -29.27 -2.54 -43.17
CA ASP A 386 -30.03 -1.40 -43.66
C ASP A 386 -31.03 -1.80 -44.74
N THR A 387 -30.71 -2.78 -45.61
CA THR A 387 -31.68 -3.35 -46.56
C THR A 387 -32.83 -4.08 -45.86
N LEU A 388 -32.54 -4.86 -44.80
CA LEU A 388 -33.56 -5.57 -44.03
C LEU A 388 -34.46 -4.62 -43.24
N ARG A 389 -33.91 -3.50 -42.75
CA ARG A 389 -34.68 -2.41 -42.14
C ARG A 389 -35.59 -1.72 -43.16
N GLN A 390 -35.08 -1.46 -44.36
CA GLN A 390 -35.87 -0.84 -45.42
C GLN A 390 -37.03 -1.76 -45.86
N GLN A 391 -36.78 -3.06 -46.03
CA GLN A 391 -37.83 -4.05 -46.32
C GLN A 391 -38.91 -4.12 -45.23
N ALA A 392 -38.54 -3.95 -43.96
CA ALA A 392 -39.51 -3.92 -42.85
C ALA A 392 -40.37 -2.64 -42.85
N ILE A 393 -39.88 -1.54 -43.42
CA ILE A 393 -40.62 -0.29 -43.62
C ILE A 393 -41.57 -0.43 -44.81
N ASP A 394 -41.08 -1.00 -45.91
CA ASP A 394 -41.84 -1.18 -47.15
C ASP A 394 -42.93 -2.27 -47.00
N GLU A 395 -42.65 -3.34 -46.25
CA GLU A 395 -43.57 -4.44 -45.98
C GLU A 395 -43.69 -4.75 -44.47
N PRO A 396 -44.72 -4.21 -43.79
CA PRO A 396 -44.91 -4.39 -42.34
C PRO A 396 -45.10 -5.85 -41.91
N ALA A 397 -45.55 -6.73 -42.81
CA ALA A 397 -45.73 -8.15 -42.55
C ALA A 397 -44.39 -8.90 -42.36
N LEU A 398 -43.30 -8.39 -42.92
CA LEU A 398 -41.96 -8.97 -42.83
C LEU A 398 -41.13 -8.43 -41.64
N ALA A 399 -41.63 -7.43 -40.92
CA ALA A 399 -40.89 -6.75 -39.86
C ALA A 399 -40.39 -7.70 -38.76
N ALA A 400 -41.23 -8.65 -38.33
CA ALA A 400 -40.85 -9.63 -37.30
C ALA A 400 -39.78 -10.63 -37.80
N GLN A 401 -39.87 -11.05 -39.07
CA GLN A 401 -38.90 -11.94 -39.69
C GLN A 401 -37.56 -11.24 -39.89
N ASN A 402 -37.57 -10.00 -40.40
CA ASN A 402 -36.37 -9.21 -40.64
C ASN A 402 -35.67 -8.82 -39.34
N ALA A 403 -36.41 -8.52 -38.27
CA ALA A 403 -35.81 -8.31 -36.94
C ALA A 403 -35.06 -9.56 -36.44
N GLN A 404 -35.59 -10.76 -36.68
CA GLN A 404 -34.93 -12.01 -36.34
C GLN A 404 -33.67 -12.26 -37.18
N ILE A 405 -33.73 -11.97 -38.49
CA ILE A 405 -32.57 -12.09 -39.40
C ILE A 405 -31.47 -11.11 -39.00
N ILE A 406 -31.81 -9.85 -38.72
CA ILE A 406 -30.87 -8.84 -38.21
C ILE A 406 -30.22 -9.33 -36.91
N SER A 407 -31.01 -9.89 -35.97
CA SER A 407 -30.45 -10.45 -34.74
C SER A 407 -29.48 -11.60 -35.03
N ASN A 408 -29.76 -12.47 -36.00
CA ASN A 408 -28.88 -13.57 -36.37
C ASN A 408 -27.59 -13.07 -37.03
N ILE A 409 -27.68 -12.08 -37.92
CA ILE A 409 -26.53 -11.43 -38.56
C ILE A 409 -25.64 -10.78 -37.50
N VAL A 410 -26.22 -9.97 -36.61
CA VAL A 410 -25.50 -9.33 -35.50
C VAL A 410 -24.84 -10.37 -34.59
N ASN A 411 -25.52 -11.48 -34.31
CA ASN A 411 -24.96 -12.56 -33.51
C ASN A 411 -23.83 -13.32 -34.23
N SER A 412 -23.91 -13.49 -35.56
CA SER A 412 -22.86 -14.10 -36.36
C SER A 412 -21.63 -13.19 -36.51
N ALA A 413 -21.83 -11.88 -36.46
CA ALA A 413 -20.77 -10.86 -36.51
C ALA A 413 -20.02 -10.68 -35.17
N ARG A 414 -20.48 -11.32 -34.08
CA ARG A 414 -19.77 -11.35 -32.80
C ARG A 414 -18.53 -12.24 -32.94
N LYS A 415 -17.34 -11.65 -33.06
CA LYS A 415 -16.10 -12.40 -32.85
C LYS A 415 -15.99 -12.75 -31.36
N THR A 416 -15.95 -14.04 -31.06
CA THR A 416 -15.61 -14.56 -29.72
C THR A 416 -14.13 -14.91 -29.70
N ASP A 417 -13.28 -14.01 -30.18
CA ASP A 417 -11.84 -14.26 -30.20
C ASP A 417 -11.20 -13.64 -28.96
N LYS A 418 -10.42 -14.43 -28.25
CA LYS A 418 -9.79 -14.04 -26.99
C LYS A 418 -8.49 -13.31 -27.30
N ILE A 419 -8.45 -12.00 -27.08
CA ILE A 419 -7.24 -11.21 -27.33
C ILE A 419 -6.39 -11.25 -26.07
N ILE A 420 -5.19 -11.83 -26.17
CA ILE A 420 -4.24 -11.91 -25.08
C ILE A 420 -3.22 -10.78 -25.23
N LEU A 421 -3.19 -9.87 -24.26
CA LEU A 421 -2.30 -8.73 -24.23
C LEU A 421 -1.09 -9.07 -23.37
N TYR A 422 0.09 -9.15 -24.00
CA TYR A 422 1.34 -9.50 -23.35
C TYR A 422 2.08 -8.28 -22.80
N GLY A 423 2.95 -8.49 -21.81
CA GLY A 423 3.73 -7.41 -21.19
C GLY A 423 4.92 -6.92 -22.01
N TRP A 424 5.23 -7.56 -23.15
CA TRP A 424 6.41 -7.27 -23.97
C TRP A 424 6.14 -6.94 -25.45
N VAL A 425 4.99 -7.34 -25.98
CA VAL A 425 4.60 -7.12 -27.39
C VAL A 425 4.03 -5.71 -27.56
N GLU A 426 4.06 -5.18 -28.78
CA GLU A 426 3.48 -3.89 -29.13
C GLU A 426 1.98 -3.78 -28.83
N ASP A 427 1.28 -4.91 -28.83
CA ASP A 427 -0.16 -4.99 -28.57
C ASP A 427 -0.54 -4.72 -27.11
N GLY A 428 0.41 -4.71 -26.15
CA GLY A 428 0.14 -4.51 -24.73
C GLY A 428 0.79 -3.26 -24.12
N ALA A 429 0.46 -2.96 -22.86
CA ALA A 429 0.91 -1.76 -22.14
C ALA A 429 2.44 -1.65 -21.89
N LYS A 430 3.23 -2.65 -22.32
CA LYS A 430 4.71 -2.73 -22.19
C LYS A 430 5.27 -2.67 -20.77
N LEU A 431 4.43 -2.78 -19.74
CA LEU A 431 4.85 -2.77 -18.33
C LEU A 431 5.77 -3.94 -17.97
N GLY A 432 5.65 -5.09 -18.67
CA GLY A 432 6.51 -6.26 -18.48
C GLY A 432 7.99 -5.97 -18.73
N ILE A 433 8.30 -5.10 -19.69
CA ILE A 433 9.68 -4.67 -19.98
C ILE A 433 10.21 -3.80 -18.83
N VAL A 434 9.41 -2.87 -18.34
CA VAL A 434 9.79 -1.95 -17.25
C VAL A 434 10.12 -2.72 -15.97
N VAL A 435 9.21 -3.60 -15.52
CA VAL A 435 9.44 -4.39 -14.30
C VAL A 435 10.60 -5.37 -14.45
N THR A 436 10.84 -5.89 -15.65
CA THR A 436 11.98 -6.77 -15.93
C THR A 436 13.30 -6.01 -15.84
N ALA A 437 13.39 -4.82 -16.42
CA ALA A 437 14.57 -3.96 -16.31
C ALA A 437 14.88 -3.65 -14.84
N MET A 438 13.86 -3.34 -14.04
CA MET A 438 14.00 -3.14 -12.59
C MET A 438 14.47 -4.40 -11.87
N ALA A 439 13.95 -5.58 -12.22
CA ALA A 439 14.37 -6.85 -11.61
C ALA A 439 15.83 -7.22 -11.95
N VAL A 440 16.31 -6.87 -13.15
CA VAL A 440 17.73 -7.02 -13.52
C VAL A 440 18.62 -6.11 -12.67
N VAL A 441 18.20 -4.85 -12.46
CA VAL A 441 18.91 -3.94 -11.55
C VAL A 441 18.86 -4.46 -10.10
N ALA A 442 17.74 -5.03 -9.66
CA ALA A 442 17.62 -5.66 -8.35
C ALA A 442 18.64 -6.79 -8.17
N LEU A 443 18.83 -7.66 -9.17
CA LEU A 443 19.84 -8.72 -9.12
C LEU A 443 21.26 -8.16 -9.00
N ALA A 444 21.57 -7.07 -9.72
CA ALA A 444 22.87 -6.39 -9.58
C ALA A 444 23.08 -5.80 -8.18
N VAL A 445 22.04 -5.19 -7.59
CA VAL A 445 22.05 -4.67 -6.21
C VAL A 445 22.10 -5.79 -5.16
N ALA A 446 21.57 -6.98 -5.49
CA ALA A 446 21.60 -8.13 -4.58
C ALA A 446 23.04 -8.58 -4.29
N ILE A 447 23.97 -8.43 -5.24
CA ILE A 447 25.39 -8.81 -5.09
C ILE A 447 26.04 -8.09 -3.89
N PRO A 448 26.12 -6.74 -3.83
CA PRO A 448 26.67 -6.05 -2.66
C PRO A 448 25.79 -6.19 -1.40
N SER A 449 24.46 -6.33 -1.54
CA SER A 449 23.58 -6.56 -0.38
C SER A 449 23.85 -7.89 0.34
N SER A 450 24.33 -8.90 -0.40
CA SER A 450 24.56 -10.25 0.11
C SER A 450 25.86 -10.40 0.92
N GLY A 451 26.76 -9.42 0.81
CA GLY A 451 28.12 -9.47 1.34
C GLY A 451 29.17 -10.04 0.38
N LEU A 452 28.79 -10.43 -0.84
CA LEU A 452 29.69 -11.03 -1.84
C LEU A 452 30.83 -10.10 -2.28
N THR A 453 30.58 -8.79 -2.39
CA THR A 453 31.60 -7.81 -2.78
C THR A 453 32.54 -7.41 -1.63
N GLY A 454 32.43 -8.07 -0.48
CA GLY A 454 32.99 -7.58 0.77
C GLY A 454 32.31 -6.29 1.25
N GLY A 455 32.63 -5.90 2.48
CA GLY A 455 32.10 -4.71 3.14
C GLY A 455 31.49 -5.01 4.50
N GLY A 456 31.61 -4.04 5.41
CA GLY A 456 31.03 -4.12 6.74
C GLY A 456 29.50 -4.14 6.72
N GLU A 457 28.91 -4.38 7.89
CA GLU A 457 27.47 -4.54 8.12
C GLU A 457 26.65 -3.36 7.59
N ARG A 458 27.19 -2.13 7.73
CA ARG A 458 26.59 -0.90 7.21
C ARG A 458 26.35 -0.96 5.70
N ARG A 459 27.33 -1.43 4.92
CA ARG A 459 27.20 -1.52 3.46
C ARG A 459 26.10 -2.51 3.07
N ARG A 460 26.04 -3.66 3.76
CA ARG A 460 24.98 -4.67 3.52
C ARG A 460 23.59 -4.09 3.80
N TRP A 461 23.41 -3.30 4.85
CA TRP A 461 22.16 -2.60 5.15
C TRP A 461 21.78 -1.59 4.05
N GLN A 462 22.71 -0.75 3.61
CA GLN A 462 22.47 0.26 2.56
C GLN A 462 21.94 -0.35 1.26
N TYR A 463 22.60 -1.38 0.75
CA TYR A 463 22.16 -2.06 -0.47
C TYR A 463 20.90 -2.90 -0.24
N SER A 464 20.65 -3.40 0.98
CA SER A 464 19.40 -4.09 1.31
C SER A 464 18.19 -3.15 1.30
N ALA A 465 18.38 -1.88 1.68
CA ALA A 465 17.34 -0.85 1.59
C ALA A 465 16.96 -0.58 0.13
N ILE A 466 17.98 -0.41 -0.74
CA ILE A 466 17.78 -0.21 -2.18
C ILE A 466 17.11 -1.43 -2.82
N LEU A 467 17.61 -2.65 -2.52
CA LEU A 467 17.05 -3.90 -3.04
C LEU A 467 15.56 -4.05 -2.68
N SER A 468 15.23 -3.80 -1.41
CA SER A 468 13.85 -3.86 -0.94
C SER A 468 12.99 -2.80 -1.61
N GLY A 469 13.51 -1.57 -1.79
CA GLY A 469 12.82 -0.51 -2.54
C GLY A 469 12.49 -0.91 -3.97
N ILE A 470 13.43 -1.52 -4.71
CA ILE A 470 13.19 -1.98 -6.09
C ILE A 470 12.14 -3.10 -6.11
N GLY A 471 12.24 -4.08 -5.19
CA GLY A 471 11.25 -5.14 -5.07
C GLY A 471 9.84 -4.61 -4.76
N LEU A 472 9.74 -3.62 -3.86
CA LEU A 472 8.47 -2.96 -3.56
C LEU A 472 7.93 -2.19 -4.77
N ALA A 473 8.79 -1.55 -5.56
CA ALA A 473 8.37 -0.87 -6.78
C ALA A 473 7.76 -1.84 -7.81
N ILE A 474 8.41 -2.98 -8.06
CA ILE A 474 7.89 -4.02 -8.97
C ILE A 474 6.54 -4.54 -8.48
N LEU A 475 6.43 -4.81 -7.17
CA LEU A 475 5.20 -5.23 -6.54
C LEU A 475 4.09 -4.19 -6.69
N ALA A 476 4.42 -2.91 -6.45
CA ALA A 476 3.49 -1.79 -6.52
C ALA A 476 2.95 -1.57 -7.93
N ILE A 477 3.78 -1.69 -8.96
CA ILE A 477 3.36 -1.59 -10.37
C ILE A 477 2.33 -2.68 -10.71
N ALA A 478 2.59 -3.93 -10.33
CA ALA A 478 1.67 -5.03 -10.62
C ALA A 478 0.34 -4.88 -9.87
N ILE A 479 0.39 -4.49 -8.59
CA ILE A 479 -0.82 -4.22 -7.80
C ILE A 479 -1.59 -3.02 -8.37
N ALA A 480 -0.92 -1.93 -8.73
CA ALA A 480 -1.56 -0.76 -9.32
C ALA A 480 -2.27 -1.10 -10.63
N TRP A 481 -1.69 -1.95 -11.46
CA TRP A 481 -2.33 -2.45 -12.67
C TRP A 481 -3.60 -3.25 -12.35
N ILE A 482 -3.51 -4.27 -11.47
CA ILE A 482 -4.64 -5.11 -11.09
C ILE A 482 -5.76 -4.27 -10.46
N ALA A 483 -5.42 -3.37 -9.55
CA ALA A 483 -6.38 -2.53 -8.85
C ALA A 483 -7.03 -1.50 -9.79
N SER A 484 -6.28 -0.97 -10.76
CA SER A 484 -6.84 -0.11 -11.81
C SER A 484 -7.87 -0.86 -12.65
N LEU A 485 -7.57 -2.10 -13.07
CA LEU A 485 -8.54 -2.94 -13.76
C LEU A 485 -9.76 -3.23 -12.90
N ALA A 486 -9.59 -3.56 -11.62
CA ALA A 486 -10.71 -3.77 -10.70
C ALA A 486 -11.59 -2.51 -10.53
N ARG A 487 -11.04 -1.31 -10.77
CA ARG A 487 -11.75 -0.03 -10.66
C ARG A 487 -12.51 0.33 -11.93
N THR A 488 -11.95 0.07 -13.12
CA THR A 488 -12.45 0.65 -14.38
C THR A 488 -12.80 -0.34 -15.48
N ALA A 489 -12.46 -1.62 -15.32
CA ALA A 489 -12.58 -2.59 -16.41
C ALA A 489 -14.04 -2.87 -16.78
N ASP A 490 -14.30 -2.88 -18.09
CA ASP A 490 -15.52 -3.40 -18.66
C ASP A 490 -15.67 -4.89 -18.30
N PRO A 491 -16.92 -5.41 -18.19
CA PRO A 491 -17.14 -6.83 -18.02
C PRO A 491 -16.42 -7.64 -19.10
N LYS A 492 -15.77 -8.74 -18.69
CA LYS A 492 -14.95 -9.64 -19.55
C LYS A 492 -13.57 -9.10 -19.94
N PHE A 493 -13.11 -8.00 -19.36
CA PHE A 493 -11.69 -7.63 -19.38
C PHE A 493 -11.03 -8.02 -18.05
N ILE A 494 -10.01 -8.89 -18.08
CA ILE A 494 -9.45 -9.53 -16.88
C ILE A 494 -7.93 -9.37 -16.82
N SER A 495 -7.37 -9.21 -15.61
CA SER A 495 -5.92 -9.28 -15.39
C SER A 495 -5.38 -10.68 -15.69
N GLY A 496 -4.29 -10.76 -16.45
CA GLY A 496 -3.68 -12.04 -16.82
C GLY A 496 -2.67 -12.57 -15.80
N ALA A 497 -2.26 -13.82 -15.99
CA ALA A 497 -1.35 -14.54 -15.09
C ALA A 497 0.03 -13.87 -14.94
N GLY A 498 0.47 -13.09 -15.92
CA GLY A 498 1.73 -12.37 -15.89
C GLY A 498 1.82 -11.35 -14.77
N THR A 499 0.72 -10.64 -14.49
CA THR A 499 0.65 -9.67 -13.38
C THR A 499 0.79 -10.36 -12.02
N LEU A 500 0.24 -11.57 -11.86
CA LEU A 500 0.39 -12.38 -10.66
C LEU A 500 1.85 -12.85 -10.49
N LEU A 501 2.48 -13.35 -11.55
CA LEU A 501 3.88 -13.77 -11.51
C LEU A 501 4.81 -12.59 -11.16
N THR A 502 4.57 -11.42 -11.73
CA THR A 502 5.30 -10.18 -11.39
C THR A 502 5.06 -9.78 -9.94
N THR A 503 3.84 -9.91 -9.41
CA THR A 503 3.52 -9.64 -8.00
C THR A 503 4.34 -10.55 -7.07
N ILE A 504 4.35 -11.86 -7.33
CA ILE A 504 5.11 -12.83 -6.53
C ILE A 504 6.62 -12.55 -6.66
N GLY A 505 7.11 -12.31 -7.88
CA GLY A 505 8.51 -12.01 -8.13
C GLY A 505 8.98 -10.74 -7.42
N GLY A 506 8.21 -9.65 -7.50
CA GLY A 506 8.47 -8.40 -6.76
C GLY A 506 8.47 -8.61 -5.25
N PHE A 507 7.53 -9.40 -4.72
CA PHE A 507 7.49 -9.75 -3.30
C PHE A 507 8.73 -10.53 -2.83
N LEU A 508 9.21 -11.51 -3.61
CA LEU A 508 10.43 -12.25 -3.26
C LEU A 508 11.67 -11.36 -3.24
N ILE A 509 11.80 -10.45 -4.22
CA ILE A 509 12.88 -9.45 -4.24
C ILE A 509 12.80 -8.54 -3.02
N PHE A 510 11.60 -8.05 -2.69
CA PHE A 510 11.36 -7.21 -1.52
C PHE A 510 11.74 -7.89 -0.20
N VAL A 511 11.31 -9.14 0.00
CA VAL A 511 11.60 -9.90 1.23
C VAL A 511 13.09 -10.23 1.36
N SER A 512 13.79 -10.42 0.24
CA SER A 512 15.23 -10.76 0.22
C SER A 512 16.11 -9.70 0.89
N GLY A 513 15.76 -8.42 0.81
CA GLY A 513 16.45 -7.34 1.51
C GLY A 513 15.87 -7.02 2.90
N ARG A 514 14.55 -7.20 3.07
CA ARG A 514 13.81 -6.79 4.28
C ARG A 514 14.31 -7.45 5.57
N ALA A 515 14.79 -8.69 5.50
CA ALA A 515 15.30 -9.40 6.68
C ALA A 515 16.49 -8.69 7.33
N VAL A 516 17.38 -8.06 6.54
CA VAL A 516 18.49 -7.26 7.06
C VAL A 516 17.98 -6.00 7.70
N LEU A 517 17.06 -5.30 7.04
CA LEU A 517 16.55 -4.02 7.51
C LEU A 517 15.94 -4.12 8.91
N ASN A 518 15.25 -5.23 9.21
CA ASN A 518 14.68 -5.49 10.53
C ASN A 518 15.73 -5.64 11.64
N GLU A 519 16.95 -6.01 11.29
CA GLU A 519 18.04 -6.20 12.25
C GLU A 519 18.71 -4.87 12.61
N PHE A 520 18.54 -3.82 11.82
CA PHE A 520 19.21 -2.54 12.04
C PHE A 520 18.33 -1.58 12.80
N ARG A 521 18.94 -0.85 13.74
CA ARG A 521 18.33 0.31 14.39
C ARG A 521 19.28 1.49 14.30
N ARG A 522 18.72 2.70 14.36
CA ARG A 522 19.52 3.91 14.50
C ARG A 522 20.40 3.77 15.75
N LYS A 523 21.68 4.11 15.62
CA LYS A 523 22.65 3.99 16.72
C LYS A 523 22.18 4.84 17.91
N ARG A 524 22.28 4.27 19.12
CA ARG A 524 22.01 4.97 20.39
C ARG A 524 23.33 5.43 21.00
N VAL A 525 23.33 6.63 21.58
CA VAL A 525 24.40 7.14 22.43
C VAL A 525 23.93 6.92 23.86
N TYR A 526 24.70 6.17 24.63
CA TYR A 526 24.51 6.04 26.07
C TYR A 526 25.25 7.20 26.73
N ALA A 527 24.67 7.83 27.75
CA ALA A 527 25.40 8.79 28.55
C ALA A 527 26.61 8.08 29.17
N ASP A 528 27.78 8.74 29.15
CA ASP A 528 29.03 8.11 29.57
C ASP A 528 29.02 7.83 31.08
N HIS A 529 28.82 6.58 31.50
CA HIS A 529 29.14 6.09 32.85
C HIS A 529 30.62 6.30 33.24
N ALA A 530 31.48 6.76 32.32
CA ALA A 530 32.87 7.07 32.59
C ALA A 530 33.04 8.28 33.53
N HIS A 531 32.08 9.20 33.61
CA HIS A 531 32.14 10.32 34.54
C HIS A 531 31.66 9.95 35.94
N ALA A 532 30.56 9.18 36.07
CA ALA A 532 30.04 8.72 37.35
C ALA A 532 31.01 7.73 38.04
N ALA A 533 31.55 6.76 37.30
CA ALA A 533 32.55 5.84 37.85
C ALA A 533 33.88 6.52 38.18
N ALA A 534 34.23 7.63 37.51
CA ALA A 534 35.41 8.43 37.87
C ALA A 534 35.16 9.31 39.10
N GLU A 535 33.97 9.88 39.27
CA GLU A 535 33.59 10.61 40.48
C GLU A 535 33.47 9.68 41.70
N GLU A 536 32.89 8.50 41.54
CA GLU A 536 32.77 7.49 42.60
C GLU A 536 34.14 6.99 43.05
N LEU A 537 35.07 6.78 42.10
CA LEU A 537 36.45 6.35 42.39
C LEU A 537 37.30 7.50 42.98
N VAL A 538 37.00 8.75 42.64
CA VAL A 538 37.61 9.93 43.30
C VAL A 538 37.06 10.09 44.72
N HIS A 539 35.77 9.87 44.94
CA HIS A 539 35.14 9.94 46.27
C HIS A 539 35.62 8.80 47.18
N GLU A 540 35.76 7.57 46.68
CA GLU A 540 36.36 6.45 47.42
C GLU A 540 37.83 6.71 47.80
N LEU A 541 38.59 7.37 46.92
CA LEU A 541 39.99 7.73 47.18
C LEU A 541 40.12 8.90 48.17
N GLU A 542 39.19 9.86 48.16
CA GLU A 542 39.12 10.94 49.17
C GLU A 542 38.74 10.39 50.54
N ASP A 543 37.73 9.52 50.63
CA ASP A 543 37.33 8.86 51.88
C ASP A 543 38.44 7.95 52.46
N ALA A 544 39.17 7.23 51.59
CA ALA A 544 40.33 6.44 52.00
C ALA A 544 41.51 7.29 52.49
N GLY A 545 41.72 8.47 51.89
CA GLY A 545 42.75 9.43 52.30
C GLY A 545 42.45 10.12 53.63
N GLU A 546 41.18 10.41 53.93
CA GLU A 546 40.78 10.95 55.23
C GLU A 546 40.91 9.94 56.38
N LEU A 547 40.70 8.64 56.12
CA LEU A 547 40.88 7.57 57.10
C LEU A 547 42.36 7.35 57.46
N GLU A 548 43.30 7.50 56.52
CA GLU A 548 44.74 7.41 56.84
C GLU A 548 45.22 8.61 57.68
N LEU A 549 44.75 9.83 57.41
CA LEU A 549 45.11 11.04 58.14
C LEU A 549 44.53 11.11 59.57
N GLN A 550 43.43 10.39 59.86
CA GLN A 550 42.90 10.26 61.23
C GLN A 550 43.59 9.13 62.04
N SER A 551 44.39 8.29 61.39
CA SER A 551 45.07 7.14 62.02
C SER A 551 46.56 7.37 62.34
N SER A 552 47.13 8.52 61.94
CA SER A 552 48.48 8.99 62.30
C SER A 552 48.44 10.04 63.40
#